data_AF-A0A958UUS7-F1
#
_entry.id   AF-A0A958UUS7-F1
#
_cell.length_a   1.000
_cell.length_b   1.000
_cell.length_c   1.000
_cell.angle_alpha   90.00
_cell.angle_beta   90.00
_cell.angle_gamma   90.00
#
_symmetry.space_group_name_H-M   'P 1'
#
loop_
_entity.id
_entity.type
_entity.pdbx_description
1 polymer ?
#
loop_
_entity_poly.entity_id
_entity_poly.type
_entity_poly.pdbx_seq_one_letter_code
_entity_poly.pdbx_strand_id
1 'polypeptide(L)' 'MQLFFQPELTKDSTQCSFDKEESRHIVKVLRKKQGDELLITNGNGFMFTAEIALADVKHCIANIIKTDA' A
#
# COMPACT_ATOMS: atom_id res chain seq x y z
N MET A 1 -2.17 -10.93 8.64
CA MET A 1 -1.24 -10.13 7.83
C MET A 1 -1.89 -9.92 6.48
N GLN A 2 -2.10 -8.67 6.05
CA GLN A 2 -2.74 -8.36 4.78
C GLN A 2 -1.66 -7.95 3.78
N LEU A 3 -1.63 -8.61 2.63
CA LEU A 3 -0.73 -8.32 1.53
C LEU A 3 -1.58 -7.71 0.40
N PHE A 4 -1.19 -6.53 -0.08
CA PHE A 4 -1.83 -5.87 -1.21
C PHE A 4 -1.05 -6.15 -2.48
N PHE A 5 -1.73 -6.15 -3.62
CA PHE A 5 -1.12 -6.44 -4.92
C PHE A 5 -1.09 -5.17 -5.75
N GLN A 6 0.11 -4.78 -6.21
CA GLN A 6 0.28 -3.62 -7.05
C GLN A 6 1.27 -3.95 -8.17
N PRO A 7 0.78 -4.42 -9.34
CA PRO A 7 1.63 -4.96 -10.41
C PRO A 7 2.55 -3.90 -11.03
N GLU A 8 2.13 -2.65 -11.00
CA GLU A 8 2.86 -1.50 -11.56
C GLU A 8 4.02 -1.02 -10.67
N LEU A 9 4.16 -1.56 -9.44
CA LEU A 9 5.25 -1.18 -8.55
C LEU A 9 6.58 -1.76 -9.00
N THR A 10 7.57 -0.89 -9.03
CA THR A 10 8.97 -1.21 -9.35
C THR A 10 9.87 -0.81 -8.19
N LYS A 11 11.16 -1.19 -8.25
CA LYS A 11 12.14 -0.84 -7.20
C LYS A 11 12.30 0.67 -6.99
N ASP A 12 12.09 1.44 -8.04
CA ASP A 12 12.27 2.90 -8.04
C ASP A 12 10.99 3.65 -7.63
N SER A 13 9.88 2.91 -7.43
CA SER A 13 8.64 3.51 -6.97
C SER A 13 8.79 4.01 -5.53
N THR A 14 8.40 5.27 -5.30
CA THR A 14 8.45 5.91 -3.98
C THR A 14 7.08 6.01 -3.31
N GLN A 15 6.00 5.78 -4.06
CA GLN A 15 4.62 5.92 -3.59
C GLN A 15 3.69 4.99 -4.37
N CYS A 16 2.63 4.55 -3.72
CA CYS A 16 1.50 3.85 -4.33
C CYS A 16 0.17 4.47 -3.91
N SER A 17 -0.80 4.45 -4.83
CA SER A 17 -2.19 4.80 -4.56
C SER A 17 -3.07 3.57 -4.69
N PHE A 18 -4.06 3.46 -3.82
CA PHE A 18 -5.05 2.39 -3.86
C PHE A 18 -6.33 2.89 -4.49
N ASP A 19 -7.02 2.01 -5.21
CA ASP A 19 -8.33 2.33 -5.76
C ASP A 19 -9.39 2.49 -4.65
N LYS A 20 -10.62 2.81 -5.02
CA LYS A 20 -11.71 3.03 -4.06
C LYS A 20 -12.05 1.78 -3.24
N GLU A 21 -11.95 0.59 -3.81
CA GLU A 21 -12.31 -0.65 -3.12
C GLU A 21 -11.24 -1.03 -2.11
N GLU A 22 -9.97 -1.01 -2.53
CA GLU A 22 -8.81 -1.23 -1.66
C GLU A 22 -8.71 -0.16 -0.58
N SER A 23 -8.91 1.11 -0.92
CA SER A 23 -8.91 2.22 0.02
C SER A 23 -9.99 2.04 1.10
N ARG A 24 -11.20 1.64 0.69
CA ARG A 24 -12.27 1.33 1.65
C ARG A 24 -11.90 0.14 2.51
N HIS A 25 -11.30 -0.89 1.94
CA HIS A 25 -10.84 -2.06 2.70
C HIS A 25 -9.79 -1.65 3.75
N ILE A 26 -8.75 -0.91 3.35
CA ILE A 26 -7.70 -0.41 4.24
C ILE A 26 -8.27 0.44 5.37
N VAL A 27 -9.08 1.46 5.05
CA VAL A 27 -9.53 2.46 6.02
C VAL A 27 -10.72 2.00 6.86
N LYS A 28 -11.70 1.29 6.26
CA LYS A 28 -12.93 0.90 6.98
C LYS A 28 -12.88 -0.51 7.55
N VAL A 29 -12.33 -1.47 6.80
CA VAL A 29 -12.29 -2.87 7.22
C VAL A 29 -11.10 -3.10 8.13
N LEU A 30 -9.91 -2.71 7.68
CA LEU A 30 -8.67 -2.89 8.46
C LEU A 30 -8.45 -1.79 9.49
N ARG A 31 -9.19 -0.68 9.37
CA ARG A 31 -9.13 0.47 10.28
C ARG A 31 -7.73 1.06 10.39
N LYS A 32 -6.95 0.93 9.31
CA LYS A 32 -5.63 1.51 9.17
C LYS A 32 -5.74 3.03 9.04
N LYS A 33 -4.74 3.72 9.57
CA LYS A 33 -4.66 5.19 9.63
C LYS A 33 -3.36 5.66 9.00
N GLN A 34 -3.26 6.97 8.81
CA GLN A 34 -2.00 7.61 8.45
C GLN A 34 -0.92 7.24 9.46
N GLY A 35 0.27 6.88 8.96
CA GLY A 35 1.39 6.36 9.74
C GLY A 35 1.41 4.84 9.92
N ASP A 36 0.34 4.12 9.56
CA ASP A 36 0.37 2.65 9.61
C ASP A 36 1.06 2.06 8.38
N GLU A 37 1.70 0.91 8.58
CA GLU A 37 2.35 0.17 7.51
C GLU A 37 1.41 -0.79 6.77
N LEU A 38 1.68 -0.95 5.48
CA LEU A 38 1.08 -1.87 4.53
C LEU A 38 2.17 -2.72 3.87
N LEU A 39 1.88 -4.01 3.71
CA LEU A 39 2.70 -4.93 2.93
C LEU A 39 2.12 -5.03 1.52
N ILE A 40 2.96 -4.88 0.51
CA ILE A 40 2.58 -4.86 -0.89
C ILE A 40 3.51 -5.80 -1.67
N THR A 41 3.00 -6.44 -2.71
CA THR A 41 3.81 -7.19 -3.68
C THR A 41 3.38 -6.83 -5.10
N ASN A 42 4.31 -6.92 -6.05
CA ASN A 42 4.00 -6.82 -7.47
C ASN A 42 3.85 -8.20 -8.16
N GLY A 43 3.95 -9.30 -7.40
CA GLY A 43 3.86 -10.67 -7.94
C GLY A 43 5.08 -11.12 -8.75
N ASN A 44 6.06 -10.25 -8.96
CA ASN A 44 7.30 -10.53 -9.71
C ASN A 44 8.49 -10.86 -8.79
N GLY A 45 8.20 -11.27 -7.54
CA GLY A 45 9.21 -11.56 -6.53
C GLY A 45 9.60 -10.38 -5.65
N PHE A 46 9.00 -9.21 -5.82
CA PHE A 46 9.27 -8.06 -4.94
C PHE A 46 8.23 -7.92 -3.83
N MET A 47 8.72 -7.56 -2.65
CA MET A 47 7.93 -7.12 -1.50
C MET A 47 8.25 -5.66 -1.19
N PHE A 48 7.22 -4.90 -0.89
CA PHE A 48 7.32 -3.50 -0.50
C PHE A 48 6.63 -3.33 0.85
N THR A 49 7.28 -2.57 1.73
CA THR A 49 6.65 -2.03 2.92
C THR A 49 6.39 -0.56 2.65
N ALA A 50 5.13 -0.14 2.80
CA ALA A 50 4.71 1.23 2.58
C ALA A 50 3.99 1.79 3.81
N GLU A 51 4.28 3.03 4.17
CA GLU A 51 3.60 3.76 5.24
C GLU A 51 2.47 4.61 4.66
N ILE A 52 1.28 4.52 5.24
CA ILE A 52 0.12 5.29 4.77
C ILE A 52 0.36 6.78 4.99
N ALA A 53 0.45 7.54 3.89
CA ALA A 53 0.58 8.98 3.89
C ALA A 53 -0.78 9.68 3.96
N LEU A 54 -1.81 9.10 3.33
CA LEU A 54 -3.19 9.59 3.36
C LEU A 54 -4.16 8.42 3.50
N ALA A 55 -4.92 8.40 4.59
CA ALA A 55 -5.94 7.39 4.85
C ALA A 55 -7.34 7.92 4.47
N ASP A 56 -7.65 7.96 3.18
CA ASP A 56 -8.99 8.30 2.68
C ASP A 56 -9.73 7.06 2.15
N VAL A 57 -11.05 6.99 2.37
CA VAL A 57 -11.89 5.84 2.00
C VAL A 57 -12.05 5.71 0.48
N LYS A 58 -11.83 6.79 -0.27
CA LYS A 58 -11.89 6.83 -1.74
C LYS A 58 -10.51 6.81 -2.38
N HIS A 59 -9.50 7.40 -1.74
CA HIS A 59 -8.13 7.48 -2.27
C HIS A 59 -7.07 7.37 -1.16
N CYS A 60 -6.69 6.16 -0.81
CA CYS A 60 -5.61 5.91 0.12
C CYS A 60 -4.26 5.99 -0.61
N ILE A 61 -3.28 6.67 -0.01
CA ILE A 61 -1.93 6.84 -0.55
C ILE A 61 -0.94 6.35 0.49
N ALA A 62 0.05 5.57 0.06
CA ALA A 62 1.14 5.10 0.91
C ALA A 62 2.50 5.34 0.26
N ASN A 63 3.49 5.73 1.06
CA ASN A 63 4.87 5.96 0.65
C ASN A 63 5.68 4.70 0.89
N ILE A 64 6.47 4.28 -0.09
CA ILE A 64 7.32 3.09 0.03
C ILE A 64 8.51 3.44 0.94
N ILE A 65 8.65 2.71 2.04
CA ILE A 65 9.73 2.89 3.02
C ILE A 65 10.79 1.80 2.93
N LYS A 66 10.44 0.63 2.38
CA LYS A 66 11.36 -0.49 2.20
C LYS A 66 10.97 -1.35 1.01
N THR A 67 11.97 -1.79 0.24
CA THR A 67 11.81 -2.74 -0.86
C THR A 67 12.70 -3.94 -0.59
N ASP A 68 12.11 -5.12 -0.52
CA ASP A 68 12.76 -6.42 -0.38
C ASP A 68 12.59 -7.21 -1.69
N ALA A 69 13.64 -7.93 -2.08
CA ALA A 69 13.76 -8.68 -3.33
C ALA A 69 14.14 -10.14 -3.07
#